data_AF-A0A430F7I3-F1
#
_entry.id   AF-A0A430F7I3-F1
#
_cell.length_a   1.000
_cell.length_b   1.000
_cell.length_c   1.000
_cell.angle_alpha   90.00
_cell.angle_beta   90.00
_cell.angle_gamma   90.00
#
_symmetry.space_group_name_H-M   'P 1'
#
loop_
_entity.id
_entity.type
_entity.pdbx_description
1 polymer ?
#
loop_
_entity_poly.entity_id
_entity_poly.type
_entity_poly.pdbx_seq_one_letter_code
_entity_poly.pdbx_strand_id
1 'polypeptide(L)'
;MAASKGTPKRGPRKPRRTGPAQPTPKSARPAAQRRTKPAKPGKSAPKAANDAVAKPTTVKSTSAKSTAKRTSRGGTFAARIADRRRRSRARRSFATLAARWRGGSGVERATMATFGALAAVVAIALVVAIGNIITDRVELSEAKARQVELTETYGFNPGDIISDDQFFDGDAMDEAQVQAFLDEQGAACTKDSCLRARRFSVERRAANDYCSEYPGAQDGQSAAAIITAAAKACNVSPKVLLTMLQKEQQLVTATNPKEFQFKSAMGLSCPDDDHCDPEYAGFFRQVFGSAERYQYYVHHEDRYDFHAGRLNFVRFSPDVSCGGANVYIENKATALLYIYTPYQPNDAALAAGAGEGDACSTYGNRNFSIIYSDWFGDPRAA
;
A
#
# COMPACT_ATOMS: atom_id res chain seq x y z
N MET A 1 76.64 -31.95 -8.98
CA MET A 1 75.26 -32.44 -9.17
C MET A 1 74.62 -31.59 -10.27
N ALA A 2 74.00 -32.25 -11.25
CA ALA A 2 73.93 -31.83 -12.65
C ALA A 2 73.04 -30.60 -12.94
N ALA A 3 73.50 -29.82 -13.92
CA ALA A 3 72.81 -28.72 -14.60
C ALA A 3 72.63 -29.07 -16.09
N SER A 4 71.51 -28.68 -16.71
CA SER A 4 71.37 -28.45 -18.17
C SER A 4 70.06 -27.64 -18.39
N LYS A 5 70.11 -26.33 -18.69
CA LYS A 5 70.07 -25.68 -20.03
C LYS A 5 68.87 -26.14 -20.89
N GLY A 6 68.01 -25.34 -21.51
CA GLY A 6 67.89 -23.90 -21.74
C GLY A 6 66.77 -23.68 -22.79
N THR A 7 66.08 -22.54 -22.75
CA THR A 7 65.03 -22.10 -23.70
C THR A 7 65.66 -21.48 -24.97
N PRO A 8 64.91 -21.35 -26.11
CA PRO A 8 64.46 -20.00 -26.48
C PRO A 8 63.08 -19.90 -27.20
N LYS A 9 62.56 -18.66 -27.16
CA LYS A 9 61.26 -18.12 -27.61
C LYS A 9 61.04 -18.10 -29.14
N ARG A 10 59.78 -18.15 -29.58
CA ARG A 10 59.26 -17.41 -30.76
C ARG A 10 57.81 -16.92 -30.51
N GLY A 11 57.57 -15.65 -30.84
CA GLY A 11 56.31 -14.91 -30.68
C GLY A 11 55.32 -15.04 -31.86
N PRO A 12 54.42 -14.06 -32.06
CA PRO A 12 52.97 -14.28 -32.15
C PRO A 12 52.42 -14.44 -33.58
N ARG A 13 51.26 -15.10 -33.72
CA ARG A 13 50.45 -15.13 -34.95
C ARG A 13 48.95 -14.88 -34.67
N LYS A 14 48.48 -13.71 -35.09
CA LYS A 14 47.13 -13.43 -35.68
C LYS A 14 47.37 -13.25 -37.21
N PRO A 15 46.36 -13.21 -38.13
CA PRO A 15 44.91 -13.06 -37.94
C PRO A 15 44.01 -13.96 -38.83
N ARG A 16 42.69 -14.00 -38.58
CA ARG A 16 41.69 -13.85 -39.66
C ARG A 16 40.32 -13.39 -39.13
N ARG A 17 39.79 -12.35 -39.78
CA ARG A 17 38.44 -11.79 -39.65
C ARG A 17 37.44 -12.65 -40.44
N THR A 18 36.22 -12.83 -39.90
CA THR A 18 34.99 -12.99 -40.67
C THR A 18 33.88 -12.17 -40.00
N GLY A 19 33.17 -11.38 -40.81
CA GLY A 19 32.03 -10.54 -40.44
C GLY A 19 30.69 -11.29 -40.53
N PRO A 20 29.55 -10.58 -40.39
CA PRO A 20 28.43 -11.01 -39.55
C PRO A 20 27.32 -11.76 -40.30
N ALA A 21 26.60 -12.63 -39.59
CA ALA A 21 25.34 -13.23 -40.04
C ALA A 21 24.18 -12.81 -39.10
N GLN A 22 23.06 -12.48 -39.74
CA GLN A 22 21.86 -11.86 -39.20
C GLN A 22 21.05 -12.76 -38.22
N PRO A 23 20.20 -12.16 -37.38
CA PRO A 23 19.36 -12.87 -36.41
C PRO A 23 18.04 -13.38 -37.01
N THR A 24 17.64 -14.60 -36.65
CA THR A 24 16.32 -15.19 -36.89
C THR A 24 15.36 -14.95 -35.69
N PRO A 25 14.03 -15.03 -35.89
CA PRO A 25 13.08 -14.24 -35.13
C PRO A 25 12.68 -14.86 -33.78
N LYS A 26 12.43 -13.95 -32.83
CA LYS A 26 11.94 -14.23 -31.47
C LYS A 26 10.53 -14.83 -31.51
N SER A 27 10.36 -15.98 -30.88
CA SER A 27 9.05 -16.49 -30.46
C SER A 27 8.54 -15.67 -29.26
N ALA A 28 7.31 -15.18 -29.38
CA ALA A 28 6.64 -14.31 -28.41
C ALA A 28 6.24 -15.07 -27.14
N ARG A 29 6.42 -14.43 -25.98
CA ARG A 29 5.95 -14.88 -24.66
C ARG A 29 5.08 -13.76 -24.06
N PRO A 30 3.95 -14.06 -23.42
CA PRO A 30 3.00 -13.05 -22.92
C PRO A 30 3.59 -12.17 -21.80
N ALA A 31 3.07 -10.95 -21.73
CA ALA A 31 3.64 -9.78 -21.10
C ALA A 31 3.62 -9.82 -19.55
N ALA A 32 4.78 -9.65 -18.94
CA ALA A 32 4.92 -8.96 -17.66
C ALA A 32 5.31 -7.51 -18.00
N GLN A 33 4.51 -6.54 -17.55
CA GLN A 33 4.55 -5.17 -18.05
C GLN A 33 5.85 -4.45 -17.69
N ARG A 34 6.48 -3.91 -18.73
CA ARG A 34 7.77 -3.23 -18.75
C ARG A 34 7.54 -1.72 -18.81
N ARG A 35 8.16 -0.97 -17.91
CA ARG A 35 8.09 0.50 -17.80
C ARG A 35 8.61 1.19 -19.07
N THR A 36 7.89 2.20 -19.55
CA THR A 36 8.41 3.18 -20.52
C THR A 36 8.40 4.59 -19.91
N LYS A 37 9.53 5.30 -20.05
CA LYS A 37 9.72 6.70 -19.62
C LYS A 37 8.99 7.67 -20.57
N PRO A 38 8.48 8.83 -20.08
CA PRO A 38 7.92 9.87 -20.93
C PRO A 38 8.99 10.78 -21.55
N ALA A 39 8.78 11.17 -22.81
CA ALA A 39 9.54 12.19 -23.52
C ALA A 39 8.94 13.60 -23.31
N LYS A 40 9.80 14.62 -23.35
CA LYS A 40 9.49 16.07 -23.23
C LYS A 40 8.49 16.57 -24.28
N PRO A 41 7.60 17.54 -23.97
CA PRO A 41 6.75 18.16 -24.98
C PRO A 41 7.45 19.32 -25.72
N GLY A 42 7.39 19.26 -27.05
CA GLY A 42 7.72 20.34 -27.97
C GLY A 42 6.51 21.25 -28.23
N LYS A 43 6.78 22.54 -28.39
CA LYS A 43 5.84 23.60 -28.77
C LYS A 43 5.27 23.35 -30.17
N SER A 44 3.99 23.66 -30.39
CA SER A 44 3.45 24.38 -31.58
C SER A 44 1.92 24.56 -31.46
N ALA A 45 1.47 25.80 -31.60
CA ALA A 45 0.07 26.16 -31.90
C ALA A 45 -0.16 26.09 -33.43
N PRO A 46 -1.43 26.13 -33.90
CA PRO A 46 -1.92 27.43 -34.36
C PRO A 46 -3.41 27.76 -34.06
N LYS A 47 -3.64 29.08 -34.06
CA LYS A 47 -4.87 29.90 -34.19
C LYS A 47 -5.77 29.49 -35.38
N ALA A 48 -7.02 29.89 -35.59
CA ALA A 48 -8.09 30.64 -34.90
C ALA A 48 -9.34 30.60 -35.82
N ALA A 49 -10.54 30.88 -35.30
CA ALA A 49 -11.56 31.68 -36.01
C ALA A 49 -12.64 32.18 -35.03
N ASN A 50 -12.94 33.47 -35.16
CA ASN A 50 -13.83 34.30 -34.33
C ASN A 50 -15.29 34.25 -34.81
N ASP A 51 -16.18 34.79 -33.94
CA ASP A 51 -17.30 35.72 -34.21
C ASP A 51 -18.48 35.38 -33.28
N ALA A 52 -19.24 36.28 -32.64
CA ALA A 52 -19.29 37.73 -32.63
C ALA A 52 -19.95 38.22 -31.30
N VAL A 53 -19.71 39.49 -30.98
CA VAL A 53 -20.27 40.24 -29.85
C VAL A 53 -21.65 40.80 -30.20
N ALA A 54 -22.64 40.67 -29.31
CA ALA A 54 -23.75 41.62 -29.18
C ALA A 54 -24.35 41.61 -27.74
N LYS A 55 -24.43 42.81 -27.13
CA LYS A 55 -25.25 43.18 -25.95
C LYS A 55 -26.37 44.13 -26.43
N PRO A 56 -27.36 44.53 -25.61
CA PRO A 56 -28.26 43.74 -24.76
C PRO A 56 -29.74 44.13 -25.02
N THR A 57 -30.70 43.22 -24.84
CA THR A 57 -32.13 43.57 -24.81
C THR A 57 -32.74 43.30 -23.44
N THR A 58 -33.24 44.38 -22.85
CA THR A 58 -34.08 44.45 -21.65
C THR A 58 -35.37 43.66 -21.83
N VAL A 59 -35.63 42.70 -20.94
CA VAL A 59 -36.99 42.20 -20.66
C VAL A 59 -37.16 42.07 -19.15
N LYS A 60 -38.12 42.83 -18.60
CA LYS A 60 -38.66 42.66 -17.24
C LYS A 60 -39.47 41.36 -17.19
N SER A 61 -39.21 40.47 -16.24
CA SER A 61 -40.25 39.60 -15.66
C SER A 61 -39.90 39.13 -14.24
N THR A 62 -40.72 39.61 -13.31
CA THR A 62 -41.26 38.97 -12.10
C THR A 62 -40.49 37.82 -11.42
N SER A 63 -40.08 38.06 -10.17
CA SER A 63 -39.58 37.06 -9.21
C SER A 63 -40.53 35.86 -9.05
N ALA A 64 -40.03 34.67 -9.38
CA ALA A 64 -40.60 33.41 -8.92
C ALA A 64 -40.21 33.17 -7.45
N LYS A 65 -41.21 33.09 -6.56
CA LYS A 65 -41.05 32.64 -5.18
C LYS A 65 -40.71 31.15 -5.17
N SER A 66 -39.49 30.81 -4.75
CA SER A 66 -39.12 29.45 -4.37
C SER A 66 -39.77 29.09 -3.02
N THR A 67 -40.65 28.11 -3.04
CA THR A 67 -41.31 27.51 -1.88
C THR A 67 -40.31 26.64 -1.13
N ALA A 68 -39.60 27.24 -0.16
CA ALA A 68 -38.81 26.49 0.81
C ALA A 68 -39.73 25.60 1.66
N LYS A 69 -39.57 24.28 1.52
CA LYS A 69 -40.23 23.26 2.34
C LYS A 69 -39.75 23.43 3.79
N ARG A 70 -40.59 24.06 4.61
CA ARG A 70 -40.35 24.41 6.01
C ARG A 70 -40.39 23.13 6.87
N THR A 71 -39.24 22.53 7.16
CA THR A 71 -39.16 21.46 8.17
C THR A 71 -39.56 22.03 9.53
N SER A 72 -40.54 21.41 10.19
CA SER A 72 -41.03 21.84 11.50
C SER A 72 -39.97 21.59 12.56
N ARG A 73 -39.27 22.65 12.99
CA ARG A 73 -38.53 22.64 14.28
C ARG A 73 -39.54 22.61 15.43
N GLY A 74 -40.06 21.43 15.73
CA GLY A 74 -40.92 21.13 16.87
C GLY A 74 -40.12 21.01 18.17
N GLY A 75 -39.49 22.10 18.64
CA GLY A 75 -38.99 22.15 20.02
C GLY A 75 -40.17 22.23 21.00
N THR A 76 -40.12 21.43 22.08
CA THR A 76 -41.12 21.43 23.15
C THR A 76 -41.34 22.84 23.73
N PHE A 77 -42.52 23.12 24.28
CA PHE A 77 -42.82 24.43 24.89
C PHE A 77 -41.79 24.81 25.98
N ALA A 78 -41.31 23.83 26.75
CA ALA A 78 -40.23 23.98 27.72
C ALA A 78 -38.91 24.43 27.07
N ALA A 79 -38.53 23.86 25.92
CA ALA A 79 -37.34 24.28 25.18
C ALA A 79 -37.42 25.74 24.72
N ARG A 80 -38.62 26.20 24.31
CA ARG A 80 -38.84 27.60 23.89
C ARG A 80 -38.76 28.58 25.07
N ILE A 81 -39.28 28.21 26.24
CA ILE A 81 -39.18 29.04 27.46
C ILE A 81 -37.73 29.11 27.94
N ALA A 82 -37.00 27.98 27.94
CA ALA A 82 -35.60 27.93 28.34
C ALA A 82 -34.74 28.82 27.43
N ASP A 83 -34.96 28.78 26.11
CA ASP A 83 -34.28 29.61 25.13
C ASP A 83 -34.58 31.12 25.33
N ARG A 84 -35.85 31.50 25.53
CA ARG A 84 -36.21 32.89 25.88
C ARG A 84 -35.51 33.38 27.15
N ARG A 85 -35.46 32.55 28.21
CA ARG A 85 -34.74 32.88 29.45
C ARG A 85 -33.24 33.05 29.19
N ARG A 86 -32.61 32.18 28.39
CA ARG A 86 -31.19 32.27 28.01
C ARG A 86 -30.88 33.58 27.28
N ARG A 87 -31.69 33.94 26.29
CA ARG A 87 -31.56 35.21 25.54
C ARG A 87 -31.74 36.44 26.44
N SER A 88 -32.70 36.39 27.37
CA SER A 88 -32.93 37.49 28.33
C SER A 88 -31.76 37.71 29.28
N ARG A 89 -31.12 36.63 29.77
CA ARG A 89 -29.91 36.72 30.59
C ARG A 89 -28.75 37.29 29.78
N ALA A 90 -28.50 36.77 28.57
CA ALA A 90 -27.43 37.27 27.71
C ALA A 90 -27.56 38.77 27.41
N ARG A 91 -28.78 39.26 27.16
CA ARG A 91 -29.06 40.70 26.97
C ARG A 91 -28.72 41.53 28.21
N ARG A 92 -29.07 41.06 29.41
CA ARG A 92 -28.72 41.74 30.68
C ARG A 92 -27.22 41.76 30.91
N SER A 93 -26.53 40.63 30.67
CA SER A 93 -25.07 40.50 30.77
C SER A 93 -24.35 41.48 29.82
N PHE A 94 -24.84 41.59 28.59
CA PHE A 94 -24.29 42.51 27.59
C PHE A 94 -24.52 43.98 28.00
N ALA A 95 -25.70 44.30 28.52
CA ALA A 95 -26.00 45.64 29.02
C ALA A 95 -25.07 46.04 30.18
N THR A 96 -24.79 45.14 31.12
CA THR A 96 -23.83 45.39 32.21
C THR A 96 -22.39 45.58 31.72
N LEU A 97 -21.95 44.80 30.72
CA LEU A 97 -20.63 44.97 30.10
C LEU A 97 -20.52 46.31 29.36
N ALA A 98 -21.56 46.69 28.62
CA ALA A 98 -21.61 47.96 27.90
C ALA A 98 -21.69 49.19 28.83
N ALA A 99 -22.30 49.04 30.01
CA ALA A 99 -22.29 50.07 31.05
C ALA A 99 -20.89 50.20 31.69
N ARG A 100 -20.26 49.07 32.02
CA ARG A 100 -18.89 49.03 32.59
C ARG A 100 -17.83 49.58 31.64
N TRP A 101 -17.96 49.30 30.34
CA TRP A 101 -17.10 49.89 29.30
C TRP A 101 -17.22 51.41 29.23
N ARG A 102 -18.45 51.94 29.29
CA ARG A 102 -18.70 53.39 29.23
C ARG A 102 -18.22 54.13 30.47
N GLY A 103 -18.37 53.54 31.67
CA GLY A 103 -17.97 54.15 32.94
C GLY A 103 -16.56 53.87 33.43
N GLY A 104 -15.84 52.91 32.84
CA GLY A 104 -14.52 52.46 33.33
C GLY A 104 -13.35 53.35 32.94
N SER A 105 -12.29 53.29 33.74
CA SER A 105 -11.01 53.99 33.50
C SER A 105 -10.26 53.44 32.27
N GLY A 106 -9.24 54.15 31.77
CA GLY A 106 -8.44 53.70 30.61
C GLY A 106 -7.84 52.29 30.79
N VAL A 107 -7.41 51.96 32.01
CA VAL A 107 -6.87 50.63 32.37
C VAL A 107 -7.95 49.55 32.35
N GLU A 108 -9.16 49.84 32.84
CA GLU A 108 -10.28 48.87 32.83
C GLU A 108 -10.79 48.58 31.41
N ARG A 109 -10.76 49.57 30.52
CA ARG A 109 -11.08 49.36 29.10
C ARG A 109 -10.03 48.49 28.42
N ALA A 110 -8.75 48.71 28.71
CA ALA A 110 -7.66 47.89 28.18
C ALA A 110 -7.73 46.44 28.67
N THR A 111 -8.04 46.21 29.95
CA THR A 111 -8.23 44.84 30.48
C THR A 111 -9.47 44.16 29.89
N MET A 112 -10.62 44.86 29.77
CA MET A 112 -11.79 44.29 29.12
C MET A 112 -11.57 43.98 27.63
N ALA A 113 -10.83 44.83 26.90
CA ALA A 113 -10.46 44.59 25.52
C ALA A 113 -9.57 43.35 25.36
N THR A 114 -8.56 43.20 26.22
CA THR A 114 -7.65 42.05 26.18
C THR A 114 -8.35 40.74 26.53
N PHE A 115 -9.19 40.71 27.57
CA PHE A 115 -10.03 39.53 27.86
C PHE A 115 -11.02 39.21 26.74
N GLY A 116 -11.64 40.24 26.14
CA GLY A 116 -12.56 40.06 25.01
C GLY A 116 -11.85 39.51 23.77
N ALA A 117 -10.66 40.04 23.46
CA ALA A 117 -9.82 39.55 22.37
C ALA A 117 -9.38 38.09 22.62
N LEU A 118 -8.92 37.76 23.84
CA LEU A 118 -8.54 36.40 24.21
C LEU A 118 -9.72 35.43 24.09
N ALA A 119 -10.90 35.81 24.59
CA ALA A 119 -12.11 35.00 24.49
C ALA A 119 -12.53 34.78 23.02
N ALA A 120 -12.38 35.79 22.16
CA ALA A 120 -12.65 35.66 20.73
C ALA A 120 -11.66 34.70 20.05
N VAL A 121 -10.35 34.80 20.35
CA VAL A 121 -9.33 33.88 19.83
C VAL A 121 -9.61 32.44 20.25
N VAL A 122 -9.93 32.21 21.53
CA VAL A 122 -10.30 30.87 22.03
C VAL A 122 -11.56 30.35 21.34
N ALA A 123 -12.58 31.19 21.17
CA ALA A 123 -13.81 30.79 20.48
C ALA A 123 -13.55 30.40 19.01
N ILE A 124 -12.71 31.16 18.29
CA ILE A 124 -12.32 30.84 16.91
C ILE A 124 -11.52 29.53 16.87
N ALA A 125 -10.55 29.35 17.76
CA ALA A 125 -9.76 28.13 17.85
C ALA A 125 -10.63 26.91 18.12
N LEU A 126 -11.65 27.02 18.99
CA LEU A 126 -12.61 25.95 19.24
C LEU A 126 -13.48 25.66 18.02
N VAL A 127 -13.95 26.67 17.29
CA VAL A 127 -14.74 26.46 16.07
C VAL A 127 -13.91 25.75 15.00
N VAL A 128 -12.64 26.14 14.82
CA VAL A 128 -11.71 25.48 13.90
C VAL A 128 -11.45 24.04 14.34
N ALA A 129 -11.14 23.80 15.62
CA ALA A 129 -10.90 22.46 16.14
C ALA A 129 -12.12 21.53 15.98
N ILE A 130 -13.32 22.03 16.27
CA ILE A 130 -14.57 21.27 16.06
C ILE A 130 -14.79 21.01 14.57
N GLY A 131 -14.54 22.00 13.71
CA GLY A 131 -14.61 21.86 12.26
C GLY A 131 -13.74 20.71 11.76
N ASN A 132 -12.47 20.68 12.18
CA ASN A 132 -11.52 19.62 11.82
C ASN A 132 -11.96 18.25 12.35
N ILE A 133 -12.43 18.17 13.61
CA ILE A 133 -12.94 16.90 14.16
C ILE A 133 -14.13 16.37 13.35
N ILE A 134 -15.04 17.25 12.91
CA ILE A 134 -16.19 16.84 12.10
C ILE A 134 -15.74 16.33 10.73
N THR A 135 -14.83 17.04 10.05
CA THR A 135 -14.32 16.60 8.75
C THR A 135 -13.63 15.24 8.83
N ASP A 136 -12.76 15.04 9.83
CA ASP A 136 -12.04 13.78 10.02
C ASP A 136 -13.00 12.61 10.27
N ARG A 137 -14.09 12.85 11.02
CA ARG A 137 -15.11 11.84 11.30
C ARG A 137 -15.93 11.47 10.07
N VAL A 138 -16.20 12.45 9.20
CA VAL A 138 -16.91 12.22 7.93
C VAL A 138 -16.02 11.40 6.99
N GLU A 139 -14.77 11.80 6.78
CA GLU A 139 -13.83 11.05 5.93
C GLU A 139 -13.62 9.62 6.43
N LEU A 140 -13.53 9.42 7.75
CA LEU A 140 -13.43 8.10 8.35
C LEU A 140 -14.67 7.24 8.06
N SER A 141 -15.85 7.84 8.20
CA SER A 141 -17.11 7.14 7.94
C SER A 141 -17.26 6.76 6.47
N GLU A 142 -16.87 7.66 5.56
CA GLU A 142 -16.94 7.42 4.11
C GLU A 142 -15.94 6.35 3.66
N ALA A 143 -14.70 6.40 4.15
CA ALA A 143 -13.68 5.39 3.87
C ALA A 143 -14.14 4.00 4.33
N LYS A 144 -14.66 3.89 5.56
CA LYS A 144 -15.18 2.62 6.10
C LYS A 144 -16.40 2.10 5.35
N ALA A 145 -17.32 2.99 4.96
CA ALA A 145 -18.48 2.60 4.17
C ALA A 145 -18.05 2.02 2.81
N ARG A 146 -17.09 2.66 2.13
CA ARG A 146 -16.51 2.12 0.88
C ARG A 146 -15.80 0.79 1.11
N GLN A 147 -15.05 0.64 2.19
CA GLN A 147 -14.37 -0.61 2.53
C GLN A 147 -15.33 -1.78 2.71
N VAL A 148 -16.46 -1.55 3.39
CA VAL A 148 -17.54 -2.54 3.51
C VAL A 148 -18.13 -2.89 2.14
N GLU A 149 -18.46 -1.89 1.33
CA GLU A 149 -19.00 -2.09 -0.03
C GLU A 149 -18.06 -2.93 -0.91
N LEU A 150 -16.76 -2.64 -0.90
CA LEU A 150 -15.77 -3.41 -1.66
C LEU A 150 -15.62 -4.84 -1.14
N THR A 151 -15.76 -5.04 0.18
CA THR A 151 -15.75 -6.38 0.78
C THR A 151 -16.97 -7.18 0.35
N GLU A 152 -18.16 -6.58 0.41
CA GLU A 152 -19.41 -7.24 0.00
C GLU A 152 -19.46 -7.54 -1.50
N THR A 153 -18.92 -6.63 -2.32
CA THR A 153 -18.99 -6.72 -3.78
C THR A 153 -17.88 -7.61 -4.36
N TYR A 154 -16.66 -7.51 -3.82
CA TYR A 154 -15.47 -8.13 -4.42
C TYR A 154 -14.72 -9.07 -3.47
N GLY A 155 -15.14 -9.19 -2.21
CA GLY A 155 -14.40 -9.95 -1.18
C GLY A 155 -13.09 -9.27 -0.74
N PHE A 156 -12.85 -8.02 -1.14
CA PHE A 156 -11.61 -7.30 -0.88
C PHE A 156 -11.85 -6.07 0.00
N ASN A 157 -11.21 -6.05 1.18
CA ASN A 157 -11.18 -4.88 2.06
C ASN A 157 -9.80 -4.20 1.97
N PRO A 158 -9.68 -2.96 1.46
CA PRO A 158 -8.40 -2.27 1.44
C PRO A 158 -7.90 -1.90 2.84
N GLY A 159 -8.75 -1.84 3.87
CA GLY A 159 -8.34 -1.58 5.26
C GLY A 159 -7.90 -2.79 6.04
N ASP A 160 -8.29 -3.97 5.58
CA ASP A 160 -8.09 -5.25 6.25
C ASP A 160 -7.87 -6.32 5.16
N ILE A 161 -6.73 -6.22 4.47
CA ILE A 161 -6.39 -7.15 3.38
C ILE A 161 -6.20 -8.57 3.95
N ILE A 162 -5.61 -8.63 5.15
CA ILE A 162 -5.36 -9.82 5.96
C ILE A 162 -5.24 -9.36 7.42
N SER A 163 -5.73 -10.18 8.35
CA SER A 163 -5.66 -9.89 9.77
C SER A 163 -4.23 -10.05 10.32
N ASP A 164 -3.93 -9.41 11.45
CA ASP A 164 -2.64 -9.61 12.14
C ASP A 164 -2.47 -11.08 12.56
N ASP A 165 -3.54 -11.75 13.00
CA ASP A 165 -3.51 -13.16 13.42
C ASP A 165 -3.16 -14.09 12.26
N GLN A 166 -3.74 -13.89 11.07
CA GLN A 166 -3.42 -14.72 9.89
C GLN A 166 -2.01 -14.42 9.35
N PHE A 167 -1.53 -13.19 9.49
CA PHE A 167 -0.22 -12.80 8.98
C PHE A 167 0.94 -13.21 9.90
N PHE A 168 0.77 -13.06 11.21
CA PHE A 168 1.80 -13.26 12.24
C PHE A 168 1.58 -14.54 13.06
N ASP A 169 1.16 -15.62 12.39
CA ASP A 169 1.08 -16.96 12.96
C ASP A 169 2.21 -17.84 12.41
N GLY A 170 3.40 -17.74 13.02
CA GLY A 170 4.58 -18.52 12.60
C GLY A 170 4.41 -20.05 12.70
N ASP A 171 3.36 -20.52 13.38
CA ASP A 171 3.06 -21.95 13.57
C ASP A 171 1.84 -22.40 12.73
N ALA A 172 1.32 -21.56 11.82
CA ALA A 172 0.10 -21.86 11.04
C ALA A 172 0.18 -23.11 10.16
N MET A 173 1.40 -23.54 9.81
CA MET A 173 1.69 -24.78 9.11
C MET A 173 3.03 -25.35 9.59
N ASP A 174 3.08 -26.65 9.86
CA ASP A 174 4.34 -27.37 10.05
C ASP A 174 5.02 -27.73 8.71
N GLU A 175 6.23 -28.27 8.78
CA GLU A 175 7.01 -28.62 7.58
C GLU A 175 6.30 -29.66 6.69
N ALA A 176 5.61 -30.62 7.29
CA ALA A 176 4.91 -31.66 6.55
C ALA A 176 3.70 -31.08 5.82
N GLN A 177 2.96 -30.18 6.46
CA GLN A 177 1.84 -29.46 5.85
C GLN A 177 2.33 -28.55 4.71
N VAL A 178 3.43 -27.83 4.89
CA VAL A 178 4.02 -27.01 3.81
C VAL A 178 4.48 -27.90 2.64
N GLN A 179 5.14 -29.03 2.92
CA GLN A 179 5.57 -29.95 1.87
C GLN A 179 4.37 -30.53 1.10
N ALA A 180 3.33 -31.00 1.80
CA ALA A 180 2.12 -31.51 1.17
C ALA A 180 1.45 -30.45 0.27
N PHE A 181 1.38 -29.21 0.74
CA PHE A 181 0.88 -28.09 -0.05
C PHE A 181 1.71 -27.84 -1.32
N LEU A 182 3.04 -27.84 -1.22
CA LEU A 182 3.92 -27.70 -2.37
C LEU A 182 3.79 -28.86 -3.36
N ASP A 183 3.55 -30.07 -2.86
CA ASP A 183 3.33 -31.26 -3.69
C ASP A 183 2.01 -31.20 -4.45
N GLU A 184 0.95 -30.69 -3.82
CA GLU A 184 -0.36 -30.49 -4.44
C GLU A 184 -0.34 -29.36 -5.48
N GLN A 185 0.03 -28.14 -5.06
CA GLN A 185 0.00 -26.97 -5.93
C GLN A 185 1.06 -27.04 -7.05
N GLY A 186 2.19 -27.71 -6.77
CA GLY A 186 3.30 -27.91 -7.69
C GLY A 186 3.24 -29.22 -8.48
N ALA A 187 2.14 -29.99 -8.42
CA ALA A 187 2.04 -31.33 -9.00
C ALA A 187 2.41 -31.41 -10.48
N ALA A 188 2.11 -30.36 -11.24
CA ALA A 188 2.41 -30.27 -12.68
C ALA A 188 3.92 -30.13 -12.99
N CYS A 189 4.75 -29.86 -11.99
CA CYS A 189 6.21 -29.83 -12.11
C CYS A 189 6.80 -31.15 -11.62
N THR A 190 7.45 -31.91 -12.50
CA THR A 190 7.89 -33.30 -12.21
C THR A 190 9.40 -33.51 -12.15
N LYS A 191 10.20 -32.46 -12.35
CA LYS A 191 11.66 -32.52 -12.33
C LYS A 191 12.23 -32.21 -10.95
N ASP A 192 13.47 -32.63 -10.69
CA ASP A 192 14.19 -32.28 -9.44
C ASP A 192 14.45 -30.77 -9.30
N SER A 193 14.34 -30.01 -10.39
CA SER A 193 14.44 -28.54 -10.37
C SER A 193 13.18 -27.85 -9.84
N CYS A 194 12.08 -28.58 -9.64
CA CYS A 194 10.80 -28.04 -9.15
C CYS A 194 10.89 -27.60 -7.69
N LEU A 195 10.17 -26.55 -7.29
CA LEU A 195 10.20 -26.02 -5.92
C LEU A 195 9.96 -27.12 -4.86
N ARG A 196 8.99 -28.01 -5.12
CA ARG A 196 8.62 -29.12 -4.22
C ARG A 196 9.69 -30.19 -4.01
N ALA A 197 10.63 -30.32 -4.95
CA ALA A 197 11.65 -31.39 -4.95
C ALA A 197 13.08 -30.85 -4.74
N ARG A 198 13.32 -29.60 -5.15
CA ARG A 198 14.66 -29.00 -5.14
C ARG A 198 15.16 -28.78 -3.72
N ARG A 199 16.46 -29.02 -3.55
CA ARG A 199 17.19 -28.66 -2.32
C ARG A 199 18.01 -27.39 -2.52
N PHE A 200 18.12 -26.59 -1.48
CA PHE A 200 18.80 -25.30 -1.48
C PHE A 200 19.87 -25.25 -0.42
N SER A 201 21.00 -24.63 -0.74
CA SER A 201 22.01 -24.31 0.26
C SER A 201 21.43 -23.29 1.25
N VAL A 202 21.70 -23.49 2.53
CA VAL A 202 21.27 -22.62 3.61
C VAL A 202 22.46 -22.26 4.48
N GLU A 203 22.45 -21.06 5.03
CA GLU A 203 23.53 -20.56 5.89
C GLU A 203 22.97 -20.17 7.25
N ARG A 204 23.83 -20.15 8.27
CA ARG A 204 23.44 -19.69 9.59
C ARG A 204 23.03 -18.22 9.54
N ARG A 205 21.89 -17.89 10.15
CA ARG A 205 21.47 -16.51 10.44
C ARG A 205 21.41 -16.36 11.96
N ALA A 206 22.27 -15.51 12.51
CA ALA A 206 22.24 -15.23 13.93
C ALA A 206 20.91 -14.58 14.33
N ALA A 207 20.46 -14.85 15.56
CA ALA A 207 19.31 -14.16 16.12
C ALA A 207 19.54 -12.64 16.18
N ASN A 208 18.47 -11.87 16.03
CA ASN A 208 18.46 -10.42 16.21
C ASN A 208 17.12 -9.97 16.81
N ASP A 209 16.84 -8.67 16.76
CA ASP A 209 15.61 -8.09 17.34
C ASP A 209 14.33 -8.52 16.60
N TYR A 210 14.44 -9.11 15.41
CA TYR A 210 13.31 -9.45 14.54
C TYR A 210 13.05 -10.94 14.45
N CYS A 211 14.11 -11.75 14.42
CA CYS A 211 14.02 -13.19 14.23
C CYS A 211 14.94 -13.94 15.20
N SER A 212 14.49 -15.12 15.63
CA SER A 212 15.37 -16.08 16.28
C SER A 212 16.41 -16.62 15.30
N GLU A 213 17.40 -17.33 15.85
CA GLU A 213 18.45 -17.94 15.05
C GLU A 213 17.90 -18.96 14.05
N TYR A 214 18.44 -18.91 12.83
CA TYR A 214 18.41 -20.02 11.89
C TYR A 214 19.77 -20.72 11.91
N PRO A 215 19.88 -21.98 12.36
CA PRO A 215 21.16 -22.61 12.66
C PRO A 215 22.02 -22.90 11.41
N GLY A 216 21.42 -22.93 10.21
CA GLY A 216 22.07 -23.41 8.99
C GLY A 216 22.07 -24.94 8.90
N ALA A 217 22.59 -25.46 7.79
CA ALA A 217 22.76 -26.90 7.58
C ALA A 217 23.93 -27.15 6.62
N GLN A 218 24.62 -28.28 6.79
CA GLN A 218 25.70 -28.69 5.89
C GLN A 218 25.15 -29.21 4.55
N ASP A 219 24.06 -29.99 4.62
CA ASP A 219 23.35 -30.46 3.45
C ASP A 219 22.26 -29.45 3.04
N GLY A 220 21.97 -29.39 1.74
CA GLY A 220 20.88 -28.53 1.27
C GLY A 220 19.54 -28.94 1.89
N GLN A 221 18.61 -28.00 2.06
CA GLN A 221 17.28 -28.23 2.64
C GLN A 221 16.18 -28.12 1.59
N SER A 222 15.02 -28.74 1.83
CA SER A 222 13.83 -28.59 1.00
C SER A 222 13.27 -27.16 1.10
N ALA A 223 12.43 -26.76 0.14
CA ALA A 223 11.70 -25.51 0.23
C ALA A 223 10.80 -25.46 1.48
N ALA A 224 10.13 -26.57 1.81
CA ALA A 224 9.24 -26.66 2.97
C ALA A 224 9.98 -26.43 4.29
N ALA A 225 11.16 -27.03 4.48
CA ALA A 225 11.99 -26.82 5.67
C ALA A 225 12.40 -25.35 5.81
N ILE A 226 12.82 -24.72 4.71
CA ILE A 226 13.23 -23.31 4.70
C ILE A 226 12.05 -22.38 5.04
N ILE A 227 10.90 -22.58 4.40
CA ILE A 227 9.70 -21.76 4.62
C ILE A 227 9.25 -21.86 6.08
N THR A 228 9.13 -23.08 6.61
CA THR A 228 8.65 -23.32 7.97
C THR A 228 9.62 -22.77 9.02
N ALA A 229 10.93 -22.99 8.84
CA ALA A 229 11.92 -22.47 9.76
C ALA A 229 12.03 -20.94 9.72
N ALA A 230 11.92 -20.31 8.54
CA ALA A 230 11.87 -18.85 8.43
C ALA A 230 10.61 -18.25 9.05
N ALA A 231 9.45 -18.88 8.79
CA ALA A 231 8.17 -18.53 9.37
C ALA A 231 8.22 -18.53 10.90
N LYS A 232 8.69 -19.63 11.48
CA LYS A 232 8.82 -19.78 12.92
C LYS A 232 9.84 -18.82 13.52
N ALA A 233 11.00 -18.65 12.88
CA ALA A 233 12.05 -17.79 13.39
C ALA A 233 11.62 -16.32 13.48
N CYS A 234 10.85 -15.85 12.50
CA CYS A 234 10.44 -14.44 12.39
C CYS A 234 8.97 -14.21 12.77
N ASN A 235 8.25 -15.20 13.30
CA ASN A 235 6.81 -15.14 13.55
C ASN A 235 5.99 -14.58 12.37
N VAL A 236 6.14 -15.19 11.19
CA VAL A 236 5.38 -14.86 9.98
C VAL A 236 4.73 -16.13 9.47
N SER A 237 3.47 -16.07 9.07
CA SER A 237 2.74 -17.25 8.61
C SER A 237 3.37 -17.91 7.38
N PRO A 238 3.58 -19.24 7.39
CA PRO A 238 3.98 -20.00 6.20
C PRO A 238 3.02 -19.77 5.03
N LYS A 239 1.72 -19.59 5.30
CA LYS A 239 0.70 -19.30 4.29
C LYS A 239 1.00 -17.99 3.57
N VAL A 240 1.38 -16.94 4.31
CA VAL A 240 1.80 -15.65 3.74
C VAL A 240 3.05 -15.80 2.87
N LEU A 241 4.06 -16.54 3.33
CA LEU A 241 5.28 -16.77 2.56
C LEU A 241 4.98 -17.51 1.24
N LEU A 242 4.10 -18.52 1.28
CA LEU A 242 3.65 -19.25 0.09
C LEU A 242 2.89 -18.35 -0.89
N THR A 243 1.94 -17.54 -0.38
CA THR A 243 1.21 -16.56 -1.19
C THR A 243 2.15 -15.57 -1.86
N MET A 244 3.17 -15.10 -1.15
CA MET A 244 4.16 -14.16 -1.69
C MET A 244 5.06 -14.81 -2.74
N LEU A 245 5.54 -16.05 -2.54
CA LEU A 245 6.28 -16.79 -3.56
C LEU A 245 5.49 -16.91 -4.88
N GLN A 246 4.17 -17.11 -4.78
CA GLN A 246 3.30 -17.15 -5.94
C GLN A 246 3.09 -15.78 -6.56
N LYS A 247 2.77 -14.77 -5.76
CA LYS A 247 2.53 -13.42 -6.24
C LYS A 247 3.76 -12.84 -6.96
N GLU A 248 4.94 -13.01 -6.40
CA GLU A 248 6.17 -12.37 -6.87
C GLU A 248 6.82 -13.11 -8.04
N GLN A 249 6.81 -14.44 -8.03
CA GLN A 249 7.53 -15.22 -9.05
C GLN A 249 6.71 -16.34 -9.69
N GLN A 250 5.42 -16.49 -9.34
CA GLN A 250 4.56 -17.62 -9.76
C GLN A 250 5.24 -18.97 -9.49
N LEU A 251 6.00 -19.05 -8.40
CA LEU A 251 6.99 -20.11 -8.20
C LEU A 251 6.37 -21.40 -7.67
N VAL A 252 5.31 -21.32 -6.86
CA VAL A 252 4.67 -22.49 -6.24
C VAL A 252 4.05 -23.39 -7.30
N THR A 253 3.35 -22.80 -8.28
CA THR A 253 2.68 -23.55 -9.37
C THR A 253 3.52 -23.66 -10.65
N ALA A 254 4.78 -23.21 -10.64
CA ALA A 254 5.64 -23.22 -11.82
C ALA A 254 5.93 -24.64 -12.32
N THR A 255 5.62 -24.93 -13.59
CA THR A 255 5.88 -26.23 -14.23
C THR A 255 7.33 -26.42 -14.72
N ASN A 256 8.05 -25.32 -14.91
CA ASN A 256 9.45 -25.32 -15.32
C ASN A 256 10.15 -24.06 -14.77
N PRO A 257 10.39 -24.01 -13.44
CA PRO A 257 10.92 -22.82 -12.79
C PRO A 257 12.33 -22.52 -13.27
N LYS A 258 12.62 -21.23 -13.45
CA LYS A 258 13.92 -20.72 -13.88
C LYS A 258 14.78 -20.36 -12.68
N GLU A 259 16.10 -20.45 -12.81
CA GLU A 259 17.04 -20.02 -11.76
C GLU A 259 16.79 -18.60 -11.26
N PHE A 260 16.40 -17.68 -12.15
CA PHE A 260 16.06 -16.31 -11.75
C PHE A 260 14.88 -16.27 -10.78
N GLN A 261 13.84 -17.10 -10.96
CA GLN A 261 12.69 -17.13 -10.06
C GLN A 261 13.10 -17.55 -8.64
N PHE A 262 14.06 -18.47 -8.50
CA PHE A 262 14.61 -18.80 -7.17
C PHE A 262 15.51 -17.69 -6.63
N LYS A 263 16.28 -17.02 -7.50
CA LYS A 263 17.16 -15.92 -7.12
C LYS A 263 16.40 -14.72 -6.55
N SER A 264 15.20 -14.42 -7.08
CA SER A 264 14.34 -13.30 -6.70
C SER A 264 12.98 -13.75 -6.15
N ALA A 265 12.93 -14.91 -5.50
CA ALA A 265 11.71 -15.64 -5.10
C ALA A 265 10.63 -14.78 -4.43
N MET A 266 11.05 -13.77 -3.66
CA MET A 266 10.18 -12.91 -2.88
C MET A 266 10.25 -11.44 -3.31
N GLY A 267 10.99 -11.09 -4.36
CA GLY A 267 11.16 -9.71 -4.83
C GLY A 267 12.01 -8.80 -3.92
N LEU A 268 12.52 -9.29 -2.80
CA LEU A 268 13.27 -8.49 -1.82
C LEU A 268 14.61 -8.03 -2.41
N SER A 269 14.82 -6.71 -2.45
CA SER A 269 16.05 -6.08 -2.95
C SER A 269 16.44 -6.56 -4.36
N CYS A 270 15.43 -6.82 -5.20
CA CYS A 270 15.58 -7.25 -6.59
C CYS A 270 14.82 -6.29 -7.53
N PRO A 271 15.40 -5.13 -7.87
CA PRO A 271 14.74 -4.16 -8.75
C PRO A 271 14.51 -4.72 -10.16
N ASP A 272 13.38 -4.39 -10.78
CA ASP A 272 13.03 -4.88 -12.13
C ASP A 272 14.06 -4.51 -13.22
N ASP A 273 14.71 -3.36 -13.06
CA ASP A 273 15.65 -2.77 -14.03
C ASP A 273 17.13 -2.95 -13.62
N ASP A 274 17.42 -3.71 -12.56
CA ASP A 274 18.79 -3.94 -12.07
C ASP A 274 19.00 -5.38 -11.55
N HIS A 275 20.21 -5.68 -11.08
CA HIS A 275 20.54 -6.94 -10.44
C HIS A 275 20.00 -6.97 -9.01
N CYS A 276 19.52 -8.13 -8.60
CA CYS A 276 19.30 -8.40 -7.18
C CYS A 276 20.57 -8.12 -6.38
N ASP A 277 20.38 -7.49 -5.23
CA ASP A 277 21.40 -7.35 -4.21
C ASP A 277 21.96 -8.75 -3.86
N PRO A 278 23.27 -8.99 -4.01
CA PRO A 278 23.90 -10.26 -3.67
C PRO A 278 23.63 -10.72 -2.22
N GLU A 279 23.38 -9.81 -1.29
CA GLU A 279 23.02 -10.14 0.10
C GLU A 279 21.68 -10.87 0.20
N TYR A 280 20.73 -10.56 -0.69
CA TYR A 280 19.38 -11.13 -0.66
C TYR A 280 19.14 -12.16 -1.78
N ALA A 281 20.03 -12.27 -2.76
CA ALA A 281 19.86 -13.15 -3.91
C ALA A 281 19.93 -14.65 -3.54
N GLY A 282 18.93 -15.43 -3.97
CA GLY A 282 18.84 -16.88 -3.75
C GLY A 282 17.66 -17.27 -2.86
N PHE A 283 17.09 -18.46 -3.08
CA PHE A 283 15.81 -18.85 -2.48
C PHE A 283 15.80 -18.72 -0.94
N PHE A 284 16.81 -19.26 -0.26
CA PHE A 284 16.93 -19.15 1.19
C PHE A 284 16.96 -17.69 1.67
N ARG A 285 17.83 -16.86 1.07
CA ARG A 285 18.00 -15.45 1.42
C ARG A 285 16.76 -14.62 1.13
N GLN A 286 16.06 -14.92 0.03
CA GLN A 286 14.78 -14.30 -0.31
C GLN A 286 13.70 -14.64 0.72
N VAL A 287 13.51 -15.91 1.06
CA VAL A 287 12.47 -16.33 2.01
C VAL A 287 12.77 -15.83 3.42
N PHE A 288 13.94 -16.12 3.98
CA PHE A 288 14.30 -15.69 5.34
C PHE A 288 14.41 -14.16 5.42
N GLY A 289 15.07 -13.53 4.46
CA GLY A 289 15.22 -12.07 4.43
C GLY A 289 13.88 -11.35 4.30
N SER A 290 12.88 -11.91 3.61
CA SER A 290 11.56 -11.31 3.51
C SER A 290 10.77 -11.45 4.81
N ALA A 291 10.83 -12.63 5.45
CA ALA A 291 10.22 -12.83 6.76
C ALA A 291 10.80 -11.86 7.81
N GLU A 292 12.13 -11.70 7.82
CA GLU A 292 12.82 -10.71 8.65
C GLU A 292 12.44 -9.28 8.29
N ARG A 293 12.32 -8.96 6.98
CA ARG A 293 11.93 -7.63 6.52
C ARG A 293 10.52 -7.25 6.98
N TYR A 294 9.60 -8.22 7.05
CA TYR A 294 8.26 -7.98 7.55
C TYR A 294 8.28 -7.56 9.02
N GLN A 295 9.06 -8.25 9.86
CA GLN A 295 9.25 -7.83 11.25
C GLN A 295 9.97 -6.48 11.36
N TYR A 296 10.98 -6.22 10.52
CA TYR A 296 11.63 -4.91 10.47
C TYR A 296 10.60 -3.79 10.24
N TYR A 297 9.63 -3.96 9.35
CA TYR A 297 8.58 -2.97 9.11
C TYR A 297 7.67 -2.76 10.33
N VAL A 298 7.28 -3.83 11.01
CA VAL A 298 6.47 -3.75 12.26
C VAL A 298 7.22 -2.96 13.34
N HIS A 299 8.53 -3.16 13.47
CA HIS A 299 9.36 -2.48 14.47
C HIS A 299 9.71 -1.03 14.12
N HIS A 300 9.51 -0.63 12.86
CA HIS A 300 9.88 0.70 12.34
C HIS A 300 8.72 1.38 11.63
N GLU A 301 7.48 1.11 12.08
CA GLU A 301 6.26 1.63 11.47
C GLU A 301 6.25 3.16 11.37
N ASP A 302 6.95 3.86 12.26
CA ASP A 302 7.09 5.33 12.30
C ASP A 302 7.90 5.91 11.12
N ARG A 303 8.70 5.08 10.44
CA ARG A 303 9.57 5.50 9.33
C ARG A 303 8.91 5.41 7.96
N TYR A 304 7.67 4.92 7.88
CA TYR A 304 6.96 4.65 6.64
C TYR A 304 5.67 5.47 6.51
N ASP A 305 5.15 5.59 5.30
CA ASP A 305 3.99 6.45 5.00
C ASP A 305 2.65 5.82 5.39
N PHE A 306 2.57 4.48 5.48
CA PHE A 306 1.34 3.75 5.75
C PHE A 306 1.34 3.19 7.16
N HIS A 307 0.21 3.34 7.85
CA HIS A 307 0.12 2.94 9.23
C HIS A 307 -1.29 2.49 9.63
N ALA A 308 -1.34 1.54 10.57
CA ALA A 308 -2.58 1.07 11.18
C ALA A 308 -3.26 2.13 12.06
N GLY A 309 -4.57 1.99 12.26
CA GLY A 309 -5.39 2.80 13.16
C GLY A 309 -5.65 4.23 12.67
N ARG A 310 -5.37 4.54 11.40
CA ARG A 310 -5.53 5.89 10.83
C ARG A 310 -6.00 5.86 9.38
N LEU A 311 -6.49 7.00 8.91
CA LEU A 311 -6.72 7.22 7.48
C LEU A 311 -5.39 7.41 6.77
N ASN A 312 -5.23 6.69 5.66
CA ASN A 312 -4.09 6.76 4.78
C ASN A 312 -4.61 7.02 3.37
N PHE A 313 -4.08 8.03 2.68
CA PHE A 313 -4.38 8.21 1.27
C PHE A 313 -3.56 7.21 0.44
N VAL A 314 -4.23 6.24 -0.20
CA VAL A 314 -3.58 5.22 -1.01
C VAL A 314 -3.90 5.45 -2.48
N ARG A 315 -2.88 5.55 -3.33
CA ARG A 315 -3.05 5.74 -4.77
C ARG A 315 -3.49 4.46 -5.45
N PHE A 316 -4.23 4.60 -6.56
CA PHE A 316 -4.59 3.46 -7.41
C PHE A 316 -3.44 2.99 -8.30
N SER A 317 -2.52 3.90 -8.63
CA SER A 317 -1.41 3.66 -9.57
C SER A 317 -0.20 4.55 -9.24
N PRO A 318 1.02 4.17 -9.69
CA PRO A 318 2.16 5.09 -9.75
C PRO A 318 1.87 6.35 -10.55
N ASP A 319 0.98 6.28 -11.55
CA ASP A 319 0.51 7.44 -12.28
C ASP A 319 -0.44 8.26 -11.39
N VAL A 320 0.00 9.46 -11.04
CA VAL A 320 -0.75 10.39 -10.18
C VAL A 320 -2.09 10.82 -10.77
N SER A 321 -2.25 10.77 -12.09
CA SER A 321 -3.50 11.13 -12.76
C SER A 321 -4.64 10.13 -12.50
N CYS A 322 -4.30 8.90 -12.10
CA CYS A 322 -5.27 7.88 -11.69
C CYS A 322 -5.91 8.15 -10.33
N GLY A 323 -5.36 9.10 -9.55
CA GLY A 323 -5.89 9.43 -8.23
C GLY A 323 -5.68 8.33 -7.18
N GLY A 324 -6.57 8.31 -6.21
CA GLY A 324 -6.53 7.43 -5.04
C GLY A 324 -7.74 7.65 -4.15
N ALA A 325 -7.76 6.97 -3.02
CA ALA A 325 -8.79 7.14 -2.00
C ALA A 325 -8.20 7.01 -0.60
N ASN A 326 -8.88 7.61 0.37
CA ASN A 326 -8.57 7.40 1.78
C ASN A 326 -9.00 5.98 2.18
N VAL A 327 -8.08 5.27 2.83
CA VAL A 327 -8.26 3.92 3.37
C VAL A 327 -8.01 3.99 4.87
N TYR A 328 -8.98 3.55 5.68
CA TYR A 328 -8.72 3.36 7.10
C TYR A 328 -8.03 2.00 7.28
N ILE A 329 -6.72 2.00 7.51
CA ILE A 329 -5.96 0.75 7.67
C ILE A 329 -6.16 0.26 9.10
N GLU A 330 -6.71 -0.94 9.26
CA GLU A 330 -7.19 -1.45 10.55
C GLU A 330 -6.06 -2.08 11.38
N ASN A 331 -5.13 -2.75 10.73
CA ASN A 331 -4.12 -3.60 11.39
C ASN A 331 -2.72 -3.45 10.77
N LYS A 332 -1.72 -4.01 11.46
CA LYS A 332 -0.30 -3.85 11.09
C LYS A 332 0.06 -4.63 9.85
N ALA A 333 -0.50 -5.82 9.66
CA ALA A 333 -0.29 -6.67 8.50
C ALA A 333 -0.73 -5.97 7.20
N THR A 334 -1.90 -5.32 7.22
CA THR A 334 -2.39 -4.53 6.09
C THR A 334 -1.52 -3.29 5.83
N ALA A 335 -1.10 -2.57 6.88
CA ALA A 335 -0.16 -1.46 6.73
C ALA A 335 1.15 -1.91 6.07
N LEU A 336 1.68 -3.04 6.51
CA LEU A 336 2.89 -3.67 5.99
C LEU A 336 2.75 -4.03 4.50
N LEU A 337 1.62 -4.60 4.08
CA LEU A 337 1.36 -4.89 2.67
C LEU A 337 1.37 -3.63 1.81
N TYR A 338 0.89 -2.49 2.31
CA TYR A 338 1.02 -1.21 1.62
C TYR A 338 2.44 -0.66 1.63
N ILE A 339 3.21 -0.84 2.70
CA ILE A 339 4.64 -0.49 2.71
C ILE A 339 5.39 -1.30 1.63
N TYR A 340 5.05 -2.58 1.49
CA TYR A 340 5.65 -3.48 0.51
C TYR A 340 5.15 -3.22 -0.93
N THR A 341 3.85 -2.95 -1.11
CA THR A 341 3.19 -2.68 -2.39
C THR A 341 2.28 -1.44 -2.25
N PRO A 342 2.79 -0.23 -2.54
CA PRO A 342 2.18 1.04 -2.12
C PRO A 342 1.02 1.53 -3.01
N TYR A 343 0.15 0.60 -3.43
CA TYR A 343 -1.03 0.91 -4.25
C TYR A 343 -2.21 0.01 -3.86
N GLN A 344 -3.42 0.57 -3.96
CA GLN A 344 -4.66 -0.19 -3.85
C GLN A 344 -5.26 -0.44 -5.24
N PRO A 345 -5.95 -1.57 -5.48
CA PRO A 345 -6.69 -1.77 -6.71
C PRO A 345 -7.81 -0.73 -6.85
N ASN A 346 -8.09 -0.30 -8.08
CA ASN A 346 -9.33 0.42 -8.38
C ASN A 346 -10.47 -0.57 -8.67
N ASP A 347 -11.69 -0.06 -8.83
CA ASP A 347 -12.88 -0.90 -9.03
C ASP A 347 -12.77 -1.76 -10.31
N ALA A 348 -12.11 -1.27 -11.37
CA ALA A 348 -11.84 -2.04 -12.59
C ALA A 348 -10.93 -3.25 -12.32
N ALA A 349 -9.86 -3.07 -11.53
CA ALA A 349 -9.00 -4.16 -11.12
C ALA A 349 -9.74 -5.19 -10.25
N LEU A 350 -10.61 -4.73 -9.33
CA LEU A 350 -11.39 -5.62 -8.47
C LEU A 350 -12.43 -6.42 -9.27
N ALA A 351 -13.16 -5.77 -10.18
CA ALA A 351 -14.15 -6.41 -11.04
C ALA A 351 -13.52 -7.45 -11.99
N ALA A 352 -12.25 -7.27 -12.38
CA ALA A 352 -11.53 -8.22 -13.23
C ALA A 352 -11.12 -9.52 -12.50
N GLY A 353 -11.19 -9.59 -11.17
CA GLY A 353 -10.71 -10.73 -10.40
C GLY A 353 -9.23 -11.01 -10.67
N ALA A 354 -8.90 -12.21 -11.16
CA ALA A 354 -7.54 -12.57 -11.58
C ALA A 354 -7.11 -11.97 -12.94
N GLY A 355 -8.03 -11.29 -13.65
CA GLY A 355 -7.80 -10.68 -14.95
C GLY A 355 -7.16 -9.29 -14.90
N GLU A 356 -7.09 -8.68 -16.09
CA GLU A 356 -6.58 -7.31 -16.30
C GLU A 356 -7.73 -6.29 -16.21
N GLY A 357 -7.46 -5.17 -15.54
CA GLY A 357 -8.35 -4.03 -15.47
C GLY A 357 -8.02 -2.95 -16.51
N ASP A 358 -8.23 -1.69 -16.15
CA ASP A 358 -7.92 -0.52 -16.98
C ASP A 358 -6.48 0.02 -16.79
N ALA A 359 -6.17 1.14 -17.42
CA ALA A 359 -4.84 1.77 -17.35
C ALA A 359 -4.45 2.28 -15.94
N CYS A 360 -5.41 2.39 -15.02
CA CYS A 360 -5.20 2.83 -13.64
C CYS A 360 -5.18 1.66 -12.65
N SER A 361 -5.33 0.43 -13.15
CA SER A 361 -5.39 -0.77 -12.34
C SER A 361 -4.00 -1.19 -11.84
N THR A 362 -3.90 -1.38 -10.52
CA THR A 362 -2.78 -2.09 -9.91
C THR A 362 -3.27 -3.36 -9.21
N TYR A 363 -2.40 -4.37 -9.15
CA TYR A 363 -2.84 -5.74 -8.88
C TYR A 363 -2.21 -6.36 -7.65
N GLY A 364 -1.15 -5.80 -7.07
CA GLY A 364 -0.34 -6.51 -6.08
C GLY A 364 -1.14 -6.92 -4.84
N ASN A 365 -1.77 -5.97 -4.14
CA ASN A 365 -2.58 -6.27 -2.95
C ASN A 365 -3.84 -7.08 -3.27
N ARG A 366 -4.48 -6.84 -4.43
CA ARG A 366 -5.58 -7.66 -4.94
C ARG A 366 -5.15 -9.12 -5.14
N ASN A 367 -4.05 -9.34 -5.87
CA ASN A 367 -3.54 -10.66 -6.19
C ASN A 367 -3.10 -11.40 -4.93
N PHE A 368 -2.50 -10.70 -3.96
CA PHE A 368 -2.22 -11.28 -2.65
C PHE A 368 -3.50 -11.84 -2.01
N SER A 369 -4.55 -11.01 -1.92
CA SER A 369 -5.83 -11.41 -1.31
C SER A 369 -6.50 -12.57 -2.05
N ILE A 370 -6.52 -12.55 -3.40
CA ILE A 370 -7.07 -13.65 -4.21
C ILE A 370 -6.29 -14.94 -3.98
N ILE A 371 -4.95 -14.90 -4.13
CA ILE A 371 -4.11 -16.09 -3.97
C ILE A 371 -4.24 -16.68 -2.56
N TYR A 372 -4.22 -15.84 -1.52
CA TYR A 372 -4.42 -16.31 -0.14
C TYR A 372 -5.79 -16.94 0.04
N SER A 373 -6.85 -16.27 -0.43
CA SER A 373 -8.23 -16.73 -0.29
C SER A 373 -8.47 -18.07 -0.97
N ASP A 374 -7.93 -18.23 -2.19
CA ASP A 374 -8.07 -19.43 -3.00
C ASP A 374 -7.37 -20.65 -2.35
N TRP A 375 -6.30 -20.43 -1.59
CA TRP A 375 -5.50 -21.50 -1.00
C TRP A 375 -5.85 -21.81 0.45
N PHE A 376 -6.19 -20.79 1.24
CA PHE A 376 -6.24 -20.89 2.69
C PHE A 376 -7.55 -20.40 3.30
N GLY A 377 -8.49 -19.90 2.48
CA GLY A 377 -9.75 -19.32 2.94
C GLY A 377 -9.62 -17.84 3.31
N ASP A 378 -10.64 -17.28 3.96
CA ASP A 378 -10.74 -15.83 4.20
C ASP A 378 -9.50 -15.30 4.97
N PRO A 379 -8.72 -14.36 4.39
CA PRO A 379 -7.54 -13.78 5.05
C PRO A 379 -7.87 -12.95 6.29
N ARG A 380 -9.14 -12.68 6.57
CA ARG A 380 -9.59 -11.91 7.74
C ARG A 380 -10.26 -12.78 8.80
N ALA A 381 -10.42 -14.08 8.56
CA ALA A 381 -11.00 -14.99 9.55
C ALA A 381 -10.02 -15.19 10.72
N ALA A 382 -10.53 -15.10 11.95
CA ALA A 382 -9.81 -15.44 13.17
C ALA A 382 -9.92 -16.92 13.49
#